data_AF-H9FLW3-F1
#
_entry.id   AF-H9FLW3-F1
#
_cell.length_a   1.000
_cell.length_b   1.000
_cell.length_c   1.000
_cell.angle_alpha   90.00
_cell.angle_beta   90.00
_cell.angle_gamma   90.00
#
_symmetry.space_group_name_H-M   'P 1'
#
loop_
_entity.id
_entity.type
_entity.pdbx_description
1 polymer ?
#
loop_
_entity_poly.entity_id
_entity_poly.type
_entity_poly.pdbx_seq_one_letter_code
_entity_poly.pdbx_strand_id
1 'polypeptide(L)'
;GDPTMYEEYYSGLKHFIECSLDCHRAELSQLFYPLFVHMYLELVYNQHENEAKSFFEKFHGDQECYYQDDLRVLSSLTKKEHMKGNE
;
A
#
# COMPACT_ATOMS: atom_id res chain seq x y z
N GLY A 1 7.21 -8.50 -10.32
CA GLY A 1 7.89 -9.33 -9.32
C GLY A 1 6.98 -10.48 -8.92
N ASP A 2 7.37 -11.28 -7.93
CA ASP A 2 6.49 -12.29 -7.34
C ASP A 2 5.40 -11.58 -6.48
N PRO A 3 4.10 -11.73 -6.81
CA PRO A 3 3.03 -11.04 -6.08
C PRO A 3 2.88 -11.52 -4.64
N THR A 4 3.34 -12.73 -4.31
CA THR A 4 3.25 -13.29 -2.96
C THR A 4 4.19 -12.61 -1.96
N MET A 5 5.20 -11.90 -2.46
CA MET A 5 6.25 -11.26 -1.65
C MET A 5 5.90 -9.83 -1.21
N TYR A 6 4.80 -9.24 -1.71
CA TYR A 6 4.48 -7.83 -1.46
C TYR A 6 4.29 -7.51 0.02
N GLU A 7 3.62 -8.40 0.76
CA GLU A 7 3.47 -8.23 2.20
C GLU A 7 4.80 -8.30 2.94
N GLU A 8 5.70 -9.19 2.53
CA GLU A 8 7.02 -9.34 3.12
C GLU A 8 7.86 -8.09 2.86
N TYR A 9 7.86 -7.59 1.62
CA TYR A 9 8.59 -6.39 1.24
C TYR A 9 8.10 -5.15 2.00
N TYR A 10 6.78 -4.96 2.10
CA TYR A 10 6.24 -3.82 2.84
C TYR A 10 6.50 -3.94 4.34
N SER A 11 6.37 -5.14 4.92
CA SER A 11 6.71 -5.38 6.33
C SER A 11 8.19 -5.12 6.61
N GLY A 12 9.08 -5.56 5.71
CA GLY A 12 10.51 -5.33 5.81
C GLY A 12 10.87 -3.85 5.72
N LEU A 13 10.24 -3.10 4.81
CA LEU A 13 10.41 -1.65 4.73
C LEU A 13 9.90 -0.95 6.00
N LYS A 14 8.73 -1.33 6.49
CA LYS A 14 8.15 -0.78 7.73
C LYS A 14 9.10 -1.00 8.90
N HIS A 15 9.59 -2.22 9.07
CA HIS A 15 10.57 -2.55 10.10
C HIS A 15 11.86 -1.74 9.95
N PHE A 16 12.37 -1.60 8.72
CA PHE A 16 13.57 -0.80 8.45
C PHE A 16 13.40 0.67 8.86
N ILE A 17 12.26 1.29 8.51
CA ILE A 17 11.95 2.68 8.88
C ILE A 17 11.76 2.81 10.39
N GLU A 18 11.09 1.85 11.03
CA GLU A 18 10.95 1.81 12.49
C GLU A 18 12.30 1.70 13.20
N CYS A 19 13.28 0.98 12.64
CA CYS A 19 14.63 0.88 13.18
C CYS A 19 15.54 2.06 12.82
N SER A 20 15.09 3.01 11.98
CA SER A 20 15.86 4.20 11.62
C SER A 20 15.96 5.20 12.77
N LEU A 21 16.99 6.06 12.74
CA LEU A 21 17.17 7.13 13.72
C LEU A 21 15.97 8.07 13.71
N ASP A 22 15.57 8.56 14.88
CA ASP A 22 14.39 9.42 15.06
C ASP A 22 14.38 10.65 14.13
N CYS A 23 15.55 11.21 13.81
CA CYS A 23 15.68 12.35 12.91
C CYS A 23 15.29 12.05 11.45
N HIS A 24 15.37 10.79 11.02
CA HIS A 24 15.00 10.35 9.67
C HIS A 24 13.65 9.64 9.64
N ARG A 25 13.20 9.09 10.78
CA ARG A 25 11.94 8.38 10.90
C ARG A 25 10.75 9.23 10.46
N ALA A 26 10.71 10.51 10.86
CA ALA A 26 9.61 11.42 10.50
C ALA A 26 9.50 11.63 8.97
N GLU A 27 10.62 11.81 8.29
CA GLU A 27 10.65 12.00 6.83
C GLU A 27 10.35 10.68 6.10
N LEU A 28 10.95 9.57 6.55
CA LEU A 28 10.76 8.26 5.95
C LEU A 28 9.33 7.74 6.12
N SER A 29 8.66 8.05 7.23
CA SER A 29 7.25 7.69 7.43
C SER A 29 6.31 8.32 6.39
N GLN A 30 6.68 9.45 5.78
CA GLN A 30 5.90 10.05 4.70
C GLN A 30 5.84 9.18 3.44
N LEU A 31 6.74 8.19 3.31
CA LEU A 31 6.76 7.25 2.20
C LEU A 31 5.77 6.10 2.35
N PHE A 32 5.22 5.86 3.55
CA PHE A 32 4.36 4.70 3.80
C PHE A 32 3.12 4.68 2.92
N TYR A 33 2.44 5.82 2.83
CA TYR A 33 1.22 5.93 2.06
C TYR A 33 1.45 5.82 0.55
N PRO A 34 2.32 6.63 -0.10
CA PRO A 34 2.53 6.53 -1.55
C PRO A 34 3.04 5.15 -1.97
N LEU A 35 3.85 4.48 -1.13
CA LEU A 35 4.30 3.11 -1.42
C LEU A 35 3.19 2.08 -1.24
N PHE A 36 2.39 2.18 -0.17
CA PHE A 36 1.23 1.32 0.03
C PHE A 36 0.28 1.40 -1.17
N VAL A 37 -0.08 2.61 -1.59
CA VAL A 37 -0.97 2.84 -2.74
C VAL A 37 -0.35 2.26 -4.01
N HIS A 38 0.92 2.55 -4.28
CA HIS A 38 1.62 2.07 -5.47
C HIS A 38 1.63 0.53 -5.54
N MET A 39 2.01 -0.13 -4.44
CA MET A 39 2.09 -1.59 -4.36
C MET A 39 0.71 -2.24 -4.52
N TYR A 40 -0.34 -1.69 -3.89
CA TYR A 40 -1.70 -2.17 -4.07
C TYR A 40 -2.16 -2.06 -5.53
N LEU A 41 -2.00 -0.87 -6.14
CA LEU A 41 -2.40 -0.62 -7.52
C LEU A 41 -1.61 -1.49 -8.51
N GLU A 42 -0.34 -1.77 -8.24
CA GLU A 42 0.47 -2.67 -9.06
C GLU A 42 -0.08 -4.11 -9.03
N LEU A 43 -0.47 -4.62 -7.86
CA LEU A 43 -1.12 -5.93 -7.75
C LEU A 43 -2.44 -5.98 -8.52
N VAL A 44 -3.31 -4.97 -8.34
CA VAL A 44 -4.60 -4.87 -9.06
C VAL A 44 -4.39 -4.79 -10.57
N TYR A 45 -3.46 -3.94 -11.03
CA TYR A 45 -3.19 -3.73 -12.45
C TYR A 45 -2.68 -5.01 -13.15
N ASN A 46 -1.93 -5.82 -12.41
CA ASN A 46 -1.39 -7.09 -12.88
C ASN A 46 -2.35 -8.29 -12.64
N GLN A 47 -3.59 -8.03 -12.20
CA GLN A 47 -4.65 -9.04 -11.97
C GLN A 47 -4.32 -10.02 -10.83
N HIS A 48 -3.54 -9.58 -9.84
CA HIS A 48 -3.26 -10.30 -8.59
C HIS A 48 -4.24 -9.86 -7.50
N GLU A 49 -5.54 -10.07 -7.74
CA GLU A 49 -6.63 -9.50 -6.94
C GLU A 49 -6.64 -10.06 -5.51
N ASN A 50 -6.29 -11.34 -5.33
CA ASN A 50 -6.25 -11.98 -4.00
C ASN A 50 -5.12 -11.41 -3.15
N GLU A 51 -3.93 -11.27 -3.74
CA GLU A 51 -2.76 -10.69 -3.11
C GLU A 51 -2.99 -9.21 -2.81
N ALA A 52 -3.61 -8.46 -3.74
CA ALA A 52 -3.99 -7.06 -3.52
C ALA A 52 -4.94 -6.92 -2.32
N LYS A 53 -5.95 -7.80 -2.23
CA LYS A 53 -6.91 -7.81 -1.12
C LYS A 53 -6.23 -8.12 0.21
N SER A 54 -5.42 -9.19 0.26
CA SER A 54 -4.67 -9.59 1.46
C SER A 54 -3.75 -8.46 1.94
N PHE A 55 -3.00 -7.87 1.01
CA PHE A 55 -2.12 -6.73 1.26
C PHE A 55 -2.89 -5.52 1.81
N PHE A 56 -4.00 -5.15 1.19
CA PHE A 56 -4.82 -4.02 1.63
C PHE A 56 -5.38 -4.26 3.04
N GLU A 57 -6.03 -5.41 3.28
CA GLU A 57 -6.62 -5.77 4.58
C GLU A 57 -5.58 -5.73 5.71
N LYS A 58 -4.33 -6.13 5.42
CA LYS A 58 -3.25 -6.14 6.40
C LYS A 58 -2.70 -4.76 6.75
N PHE A 59 -2.52 -3.86 5.78
CA PHE A 59 -1.77 -2.61 5.99
C PHE A 59 -2.58 -1.31 5.88
N HIS A 60 -3.84 -1.35 5.43
CA HIS A 60 -4.66 -0.13 5.33
C HIS A 60 -4.86 0.56 6.70
N GLY A 61 -4.89 -0.20 7.80
CA GLY A 61 -5.04 0.33 9.16
C GLY A 61 -3.79 1.03 9.70
N ASP A 62 -2.63 0.80 9.08
CA ASP A 62 -1.37 1.48 9.44
C ASP A 62 -1.26 2.88 8.84
N GLN A 63 -2.14 3.23 7.90
CA GLN A 63 -2.10 4.50 7.21
C GLN A 63 -2.73 5.61 8.05
N GLU A 64 -2.18 6.81 7.92
CA GLU A 64 -2.62 7.98 8.68
C GLU A 64 -4.11 8.30 8.49
N CYS A 65 -4.75 8.81 9.54
CA CYS A 65 -6.21 9.00 9.58
C CYS A 65 -6.74 9.98 8.52
N TYR A 66 -5.91 10.90 8.02
CA TYR A 66 -6.30 11.84 6.99
C TYR A 66 -6.46 11.19 5.59
N TYR A 67 -5.95 9.97 5.39
CA TYR A 67 -6.13 9.21 4.15
C TYR A 67 -7.36 8.30 4.14
N GLN A 68 -8.19 8.29 5.19
CA GLN A 68 -9.27 7.31 5.31
C GLN A 68 -10.32 7.40 4.18
N ASP A 69 -10.61 8.61 3.70
CA ASP A 69 -11.51 8.79 2.54
C ASP A 69 -10.88 8.27 1.25
N ASP A 70 -9.59 8.54 1.02
CA ASP A 70 -8.86 8.03 -0.15
C ASP A 70 -8.74 6.50 -0.10
N LEU A 71 -8.51 5.92 1.07
CA LEU A 71 -8.48 4.46 1.27
C LEU A 71 -9.83 3.82 0.97
N ARG A 72 -10.94 4.50 1.27
CA ARG A 72 -12.28 4.02 0.92
C ARG A 72 -12.43 3.97 -0.61
N VAL A 73 -12.00 5.00 -1.32
CA VAL A 73 -12.00 5.01 -2.79
C VAL A 73 -11.09 3.92 -3.33
N LEU A 74 -9.86 3.81 -2.81
CA LEU A 74 -8.87 2.81 -3.20
C LEU A 74 -9.41 1.38 -3.03
N SER A 75 -10.14 1.11 -1.94
CA SER A 75 -10.73 -0.22 -1.66
C SER A 75 -11.75 -0.67 -2.72
N SER A 76 -12.32 0.26 -3.49
CA SER A 76 -13.23 -0.04 -4.59
C SER A 76 -12.50 -0.40 -5.89
N LEU A 77 -11.22 -0.06 -6.02
CA LEU A 77 -10.39 -0.31 -7.19
C LEU A 77 -9.81 -1.74 -7.16
N THR A 78 -10.68 -2.75 -7.16
CA THR A 78 -10.27 -4.16 -7.04
C THR A 78 -9.86 -4.82 -8.34
N LYS A 79 -10.20 -4.24 -9.49
CA LYS A 79 -9.91 -4.79 -10.82
C LYS A 79 -9.19 -3.78 -11.69
N LYS A 80 -8.35 -4.28 -12.60
CA LYS A 80 -7.68 -3.46 -13.63
C LYS A 80 -8.64 -2.57 -14.41
N GLU A 81 -9.86 -3.04 -14.65
CA GLU A 81 -10.92 -2.32 -15.37
C GLU A 81 -11.30 -1.02 -14.67
N HIS A 82 -11.31 -1.01 -13.33
CA HIS A 82 -11.69 0.14 -12.51
C HIS A 82 -10.65 1.28 -12.60
N MET A 83 -9.42 0.97 -13.03
CA MET A 83 -8.33 1.94 -13.12
C MET A 83 -8.36 2.79 -14.40
N LYS A 84 -9.17 2.42 -15.40
CA LYS A 84 -9.22 3.12 -16.70
C LYS A 84 -10.07 4.40 -16.71
N GLY A 85 -10.74 4.73 -15.61
CA GLY A 85 -11.67 5.87 -15.53
C GLY A 85 -11.57 6.69 -14.25
N ASN A 86 -10.45 6.57 -13.51
CA ASN A 86 -10.22 7.37 -12.31
C ASN A 86 -9.49 8.67 -12.72
N GLU A 87 -10.26 9.63 -13.25
CA GLU A 87 -9.89 11.05 -13.37
C GLU A 87 -10.57 11.86 -12.25
#